data_AF-A0A8T5M8N4-F1
#
_entry.id   AF-A0A8T5M8N4-F1
#
_cell.length_a   1.000
_cell.length_b   1.000
_cell.length_c   1.000
_cell.angle_alpha   90.00
_cell.angle_beta   90.00
_cell.angle_gamma   90.00
#
_symmetry.space_group_name_H-M   'P 1'
#
loop_
_entity.id
_entity.type
_entity.pdbx_description
1 polymer ?
#
loop_
_entity_poly.entity_id
_entity_poly.type
_entity_poly.pdbx_seq_one_letter_code
_entity_poly.pdbx_strand_id
1 'polypeptide(L)'
;MKKDPLWYRIRGLDTMEERFGDYPIQKFLKKRTQIEDLVRVMELGFGEGRCLLELRTLFPELEYYGINNKKEGNMHARSDFNKNAQRFGLSIPNKNMPKPFFYDAGEGLHFDSNSLDLIMSQVAFHYISEKAKIIEEVWRVLKPGGKAFLHIDAVPKENYPDFMKSNPETPRFVIYDGDKMVKLSTYLGKIKKSGHDLKFRNASNNKDQRVLLLTKNTGEKLDLGLRFDGISTLNLAQIKGLDSYKTESGVWWGTRSVYYLK
;
A
#
# COMPACT_ATOMS: atom_id res chain seq x y z
N MET A 1 10.07 20.03 19.16
CA MET A 1 9.14 20.45 18.08
C MET A 1 7.85 19.65 18.20
N LYS A 2 6.68 20.30 18.32
CA LYS A 2 5.39 19.61 18.21
C LYS A 2 5.27 19.08 16.77
N LYS A 3 5.05 17.77 16.61
CA LYS A 3 4.76 17.19 15.29
C LYS A 3 3.45 17.81 14.79
N ASP A 4 3.39 18.13 13.50
CA ASP A 4 2.13 18.45 12.82
C ASP A 4 1.09 17.36 13.18
N PRO A 5 -0.13 17.73 13.62
CA PRO A 5 -1.15 16.77 14.01
C PRO A 5 -1.48 15.73 12.92
N LEU A 6 -1.15 16.00 11.64
CA LEU A 6 -1.32 15.10 10.51
C LEU A 6 0.01 14.70 9.84
N TRP A 7 1.13 14.70 10.57
CA TRP A 7 2.47 14.37 10.04
C TRP A 7 2.55 13.06 9.24
N TYR A 8 1.67 12.09 9.53
CA TYR A 8 1.62 10.81 8.84
C TYR A 8 1.04 10.90 7.42
N ARG A 9 0.34 11.98 7.07
CA ARG A 9 -0.24 12.24 5.75
C ARG A 9 0.72 12.91 4.76
N ILE A 10 1.91 13.30 5.24
CA ILE A 10 2.91 14.07 4.49
C ILE A 10 4.23 13.29 4.29
N ARG A 11 4.18 11.95 4.27
CA ARG A 11 5.36 11.13 3.99
C ARG A 11 5.78 11.26 2.53
N GLY A 12 7.07 11.49 2.32
CA GLY A 12 7.66 11.70 1.00
C GLY A 12 8.07 10.40 0.31
N LEU A 13 8.64 10.57 -0.87
CA LEU A 13 9.28 9.54 -1.68
C LEU A 13 10.49 8.94 -0.97
N ASP A 14 11.22 9.73 -0.18
CA ASP A 14 12.34 9.28 0.66
C ASP A 14 11.96 8.08 1.54
N THR A 15 10.89 8.24 2.32
CA THR A 15 10.36 7.23 3.24
C THR A 15 9.87 6.00 2.48
N MET A 16 9.33 6.20 1.29
CA MET A 16 8.88 5.13 0.41
C MET A 16 10.08 4.33 -0.14
N GLU A 17 11.09 4.99 -0.67
CA GLU A 17 12.29 4.35 -1.25
C GLU A 17 13.04 3.55 -0.18
N GLU A 18 13.29 4.15 0.98
CA GLU A 18 13.99 3.50 2.11
C GLU A 18 13.35 2.17 2.54
N ARG A 19 12.03 2.00 2.40
CA ARG A 19 11.36 0.72 2.71
C ARG A 19 11.76 -0.40 1.79
N PHE A 20 12.10 -0.08 0.54
CA PHE A 20 12.41 -1.06 -0.48
C PHE A 20 13.89 -1.12 -0.82
N GLY A 21 14.70 -0.14 -0.39
CA GLY A 21 16.16 -0.16 -0.48
C GLY A 21 16.71 1.09 -1.17
N ASP A 22 17.78 0.91 -1.92
CA ASP A 22 18.48 2.01 -2.59
C ASP A 22 17.75 2.46 -3.87
N TYR A 23 16.80 3.38 -3.71
CA TYR A 23 16.02 4.05 -4.76
C TYR A 23 15.38 3.12 -5.83
N PRO A 24 14.77 1.97 -5.46
CA PRO A 24 14.22 1.04 -6.43
C PRO A 24 13.09 1.62 -7.30
N ILE A 25 12.30 2.57 -6.79
CA ILE A 25 11.16 3.16 -7.51
C ILE A 25 11.66 4.10 -8.60
N GLN A 26 12.54 5.04 -8.27
CA GLN A 26 13.18 5.91 -9.26
C GLN A 26 13.96 5.12 -10.31
N LYS A 27 14.72 4.09 -9.90
CA LYS A 27 15.43 3.20 -10.83
C LYS A 27 14.48 2.46 -11.78
N PHE A 28 13.31 2.04 -11.28
CA PHE A 28 12.28 1.43 -12.12
C PHE A 28 11.70 2.44 -13.11
N LEU A 29 11.26 3.60 -12.64
CA LEU A 29 10.65 4.63 -13.49
C LEU A 29 11.60 5.10 -14.59
N LYS A 30 12.87 5.36 -14.27
CA LYS A 30 13.89 5.75 -15.27
C LYS A 30 14.05 4.74 -16.40
N LYS A 31 13.95 3.44 -16.10
CA LYS A 31 13.98 2.38 -17.13
C LYS A 31 12.66 2.29 -17.87
N ARG A 32 11.53 2.42 -17.15
CA ARG A 32 10.19 2.27 -17.72
C ARG A 32 9.88 3.38 -18.72
N THR A 33 10.33 4.60 -18.48
CA THR A 33 10.18 5.73 -19.41
C THR A 33 11.01 5.61 -20.69
N GLN A 34 11.93 4.64 -20.78
CA GLN A 34 12.68 4.37 -22.01
C GLN A 34 11.97 3.39 -22.94
N ILE A 35 10.92 2.71 -22.46
CA ILE A 35 10.24 1.62 -23.17
C ILE A 35 8.73 1.84 -23.32
N GLU A 36 8.13 2.73 -22.53
CA GLU A 36 6.71 3.06 -22.61
C GLU A 36 6.54 4.53 -22.99
N ASP A 37 5.71 4.80 -23.99
CA ASP A 37 5.36 6.17 -24.40
C ASP A 37 4.61 6.93 -23.30
N LEU A 38 3.82 6.20 -22.49
CA LEU A 38 3.05 6.75 -21.39
C LEU A 38 3.15 5.86 -20.15
N VAL A 39 3.80 6.40 -19.11
CA VAL A 39 3.94 5.74 -17.81
C VAL A 39 2.91 6.29 -16.82
N ARG A 40 2.15 5.38 -16.20
CA ARG A 40 1.13 5.73 -15.20
C ARG A 40 1.50 5.21 -13.82
N VAL A 41 1.45 6.11 -12.82
CA VAL A 41 1.82 5.86 -11.43
C VAL A 41 0.60 6.08 -10.53
N MET A 42 0.38 5.17 -9.58
CA MET A 42 -0.65 5.29 -8.56
C MET A 42 -0.11 5.15 -7.14
N GLU A 43 -0.59 5.98 -6.21
CA GLU A 43 -0.41 5.79 -4.77
C GLU A 43 -1.75 5.53 -4.07
N LEU A 44 -1.82 4.42 -3.32
CA LEU A 44 -2.92 4.08 -2.42
C LEU A 44 -2.69 4.74 -1.05
N GLY A 45 -3.69 5.49 -0.59
CA GLY A 45 -3.64 6.38 0.57
C GLY A 45 -2.54 7.42 0.46
N PHE A 46 -2.58 8.20 -0.63
CA PHE A 46 -1.61 9.25 -0.94
C PHE A 46 -1.61 10.43 0.07
N GLY A 47 -2.54 10.45 1.02
CA GLY A 47 -2.58 11.45 2.08
C GLY A 47 -2.76 12.85 1.52
N GLU A 48 -1.79 13.72 1.72
CA GLU A 48 -1.77 15.08 1.16
C GLU A 48 -0.91 15.21 -0.11
N GLY A 49 -0.42 14.08 -0.64
CA GLY A 49 0.15 13.98 -1.98
C GLY A 49 1.64 14.23 -2.09
N ARG A 50 2.38 14.30 -0.97
CA ARG A 50 3.81 14.65 -0.99
C ARG A 50 4.64 13.70 -1.88
N CYS A 51 4.49 12.38 -1.71
CA CYS A 51 5.22 11.40 -2.52
C CYS A 51 4.91 11.53 -4.03
N LEU A 52 3.64 11.65 -4.40
CA LEU A 52 3.23 11.90 -5.80
C LEU A 52 3.82 13.22 -6.34
N LEU A 53 3.83 14.30 -5.55
CA LEU A 53 4.39 15.59 -5.96
C LEU A 53 5.91 15.52 -6.13
N GLU A 54 6.63 14.86 -5.22
CA GLU A 54 8.08 14.66 -5.32
C GLU A 54 8.45 13.81 -6.55
N LEU A 55 7.71 12.72 -6.81
CA LEU A 55 7.89 11.95 -8.04
C LEU A 55 7.62 12.79 -9.29
N ARG A 56 6.59 13.63 -9.28
CA ARG A 56 6.25 14.51 -10.40
C ARG A 56 7.29 15.62 -10.62
N THR A 57 8.05 16.00 -9.59
CA THR A 57 9.22 16.88 -9.75
C THR A 57 10.34 16.16 -10.51
N LEU A 58 10.57 14.88 -10.22
CA LEU A 58 11.62 14.07 -10.83
C LEU A 58 11.26 13.57 -12.24
N PHE A 59 9.98 13.27 -12.47
CA PHE A 59 9.47 12.74 -13.75
C PHE A 59 8.21 13.50 -14.19
N PRO A 60 8.34 14.75 -14.68
CA PRO A 60 7.20 15.63 -14.95
C PRO A 60 6.25 15.15 -16.05
N GLU A 61 6.69 14.24 -16.91
CA GLU A 61 5.93 13.75 -18.07
C GLU A 61 5.00 12.57 -17.74
N LEU A 62 5.08 11.96 -16.56
CA LEU A 62 4.26 10.80 -16.20
C LEU A 62 2.84 11.22 -15.80
N GLU A 63 1.89 10.28 -15.88
CA GLU A 63 0.57 10.47 -15.29
C GLU A 63 0.50 9.91 -13.87
N TYR A 64 0.00 10.74 -12.95
CA TYR A 64 -0.09 10.40 -11.53
C TYR A 64 -1.54 10.32 -11.08
N TYR A 65 -1.83 9.27 -10.31
CA TYR A 65 -3.12 8.98 -9.73
C TYR A 65 -2.96 8.74 -8.22
N GLY A 66 -3.94 9.15 -7.42
CA GLY A 66 -3.95 8.89 -5.99
C GLY A 66 -5.34 8.48 -5.53
N ILE A 67 -5.43 7.45 -4.70
CA ILE A 67 -6.70 7.05 -4.06
C ILE A 67 -6.60 7.25 -2.56
N ASN A 68 -7.50 8.05 -1.98
CA ASN A 68 -7.73 8.10 -0.54
C ASN A 68 -9.15 7.58 -0.28
N ASN A 69 -9.41 6.94 0.85
CA ASN A 69 -10.80 6.53 1.16
C ASN A 69 -11.74 7.74 1.31
N LYS A 70 -11.24 8.81 1.93
CA LYS A 70 -12.00 10.03 2.21
C LYS A 70 -11.20 11.29 1.93
N LYS A 71 -11.93 12.40 1.72
CA LYS A 71 -11.39 13.75 1.71
C LYS A 71 -11.06 14.17 3.14
N GLU A 72 -9.80 14.48 3.43
CA GLU A 72 -9.32 14.76 4.79
C GLU A 72 -7.98 15.49 4.78
N GLY A 73 -7.74 16.29 5.82
CA GLY A 73 -6.56 17.16 5.91
C GLY A 73 -6.63 18.23 4.84
N ASN A 74 -5.53 18.40 4.10
CA ASN A 74 -5.39 19.38 3.03
C ASN A 74 -5.60 18.77 1.64
N MET A 75 -6.49 17.78 1.50
CA MET A 75 -6.74 17.10 0.23
C MET A 75 -8.23 16.80 0.03
N HIS A 76 -8.91 17.67 -0.71
CA HIS A 76 -10.35 17.62 -1.00
C HIS A 76 -10.66 17.68 -2.49
N ALA A 77 -9.78 18.30 -3.28
CA ALA A 77 -9.89 18.43 -4.73
C ALA A 77 -8.51 18.44 -5.40
N ARG A 78 -8.49 18.27 -6.72
CA ARG A 78 -7.25 18.28 -7.52
C ARG A 78 -6.43 19.57 -7.37
N SER A 79 -7.10 20.71 -7.17
CA SER A 79 -6.43 22.01 -6.95
C SER A 79 -5.59 22.05 -5.67
N ASP A 80 -5.87 21.20 -4.68
CA ASP A 80 -5.14 21.21 -3.41
C ASP A 80 -3.71 20.69 -3.56
N PHE A 81 -3.41 19.92 -4.60
CA PHE A 81 -2.03 19.55 -4.93
C PHE A 81 -1.13 20.79 -5.15
N ASN A 82 -1.66 21.89 -5.71
CA ASN A 82 -0.88 23.11 -5.91
C ASN A 82 -0.53 23.79 -4.58
N LYS A 83 -1.51 23.91 -3.68
CA LYS A 83 -1.32 24.46 -2.33
C LYS A 83 -0.33 23.60 -1.52
N ASN A 84 -0.48 22.29 -1.62
CA ASN A 84 0.39 21.35 -0.92
C ASN A 84 1.81 21.37 -1.49
N ALA A 85 1.99 21.48 -2.81
CA ALA A 85 3.31 21.64 -3.42
C ALA A 85 4.03 22.86 -2.87
N GLN A 86 3.36 24.02 -2.82
CA GLN A 86 3.92 25.24 -2.22
C GLN A 86 4.29 25.03 -0.75
N ARG A 87 3.40 24.43 0.04
CA ARG A 87 3.64 24.16 1.46
C ARG A 87 4.78 23.16 1.69
N PHE A 88 4.98 22.22 0.79
CA PHE A 88 6.12 21.28 0.82
C PHE A 88 7.40 21.86 0.22
N GLY A 89 7.39 23.12 -0.24
CA GLY A 89 8.56 23.76 -0.87
C GLY A 89 8.91 23.19 -2.25
N LEU A 90 7.95 22.58 -2.94
CA LEU A 90 8.15 21.96 -4.25
C LEU A 90 7.76 22.94 -5.36
N SER A 91 8.70 23.22 -6.26
CA SER A 91 8.45 24.03 -7.47
C SER A 91 7.99 23.12 -8.61
N ILE A 92 6.68 23.15 -8.89
CA ILE A 92 6.04 22.24 -9.85
C ILE A 92 5.17 23.07 -10.81
N PRO A 93 5.34 22.96 -12.13
CA PRO A 93 4.45 23.62 -13.09
C PRO A 93 3.01 23.17 -12.90
N ASN A 94 2.04 24.09 -13.00
CA ASN A 94 0.60 23.81 -12.85
C ASN A 94 -0.01 23.11 -14.10
N LYS A 95 0.71 22.13 -14.65
CA LYS A 95 0.29 21.25 -15.75
C LYS A 95 0.43 19.80 -15.27
N ASN A 96 -0.43 18.89 -15.74
CA ASN A 96 -0.33 17.47 -15.42
C ASN A 96 -0.26 17.16 -13.91
N MET A 97 -0.94 17.94 -13.07
CA MET A 97 -1.03 17.66 -11.63
C MET A 97 -1.68 16.29 -11.39
N PRO A 98 -1.31 15.57 -10.31
CA PRO A 98 -1.89 14.26 -10.03
C PRO A 98 -3.43 14.31 -9.96
N LYS A 99 -4.08 13.22 -10.35
CA LYS A 99 -5.55 13.07 -10.33
C LYS A 99 -5.96 12.33 -9.04
N PRO A 100 -6.64 13.00 -8.09
CA PRO A 100 -7.09 12.34 -6.86
C PRO A 100 -8.46 11.68 -7.05
N PHE A 101 -8.63 10.52 -6.43
CA PHE A 101 -9.91 9.86 -6.23
C PHE A 101 -10.17 9.64 -4.73
N PHE A 102 -11.46 9.62 -4.38
CA PHE A 102 -11.92 9.51 -3.01
C PHE A 102 -12.97 8.40 -2.89
N TYR A 103 -12.52 7.17 -2.71
CA TYR A 103 -13.34 5.96 -2.50
C TYR A 103 -12.49 4.86 -1.84
N ASP A 104 -13.14 3.82 -1.31
CA ASP A 104 -12.44 2.70 -0.68
C ASP A 104 -11.77 1.82 -1.74
N ALA A 105 -10.43 1.82 -1.78
CA ALA A 105 -9.66 0.96 -2.68
C ALA A 105 -9.93 -0.54 -2.46
N GLY A 106 -10.46 -0.93 -1.30
CA GLY A 106 -10.90 -2.30 -1.03
C GLY A 106 -12.10 -2.76 -1.88
N GLU A 107 -12.87 -1.82 -2.45
CA GLU A 107 -13.98 -2.13 -3.36
C GLU A 107 -13.51 -2.32 -4.82
N GLY A 108 -12.24 -1.99 -5.10
CA GLY A 108 -11.63 -2.07 -6.43
C GLY A 108 -10.84 -0.82 -6.76
N LEU A 109 -10.08 -0.84 -7.88
CA LEU A 109 -9.31 0.33 -8.30
C LEU A 109 -10.02 1.15 -9.38
N HIS A 110 -11.06 0.64 -10.05
CA HIS A 110 -11.75 1.34 -11.15
C HIS A 110 -10.82 1.73 -12.30
N PHE A 111 -9.79 0.92 -12.56
CA PHE A 111 -8.91 1.04 -13.71
C PHE A 111 -9.00 -0.20 -14.58
N ASP A 112 -8.76 -0.04 -15.88
CA ASP A 112 -8.71 -1.17 -16.81
C ASP A 112 -7.53 -2.09 -16.50
N SER A 113 -7.64 -3.34 -16.94
CA SER A 113 -6.54 -4.30 -16.84
C SER A 113 -5.35 -3.78 -17.65
N ASN A 114 -4.12 -4.01 -17.17
CA ASN A 114 -2.90 -3.58 -17.87
C ASN A 114 -2.85 -2.07 -18.18
N SER A 115 -3.25 -1.21 -17.25
CA SER A 115 -3.32 0.24 -17.45
C SER A 115 -2.25 1.02 -16.67
N LEU A 116 -1.70 0.45 -15.60
CA LEU A 116 -0.76 1.11 -14.68
C LEU A 116 0.64 0.49 -14.73
N ASP A 117 1.68 1.31 -14.63
CA ASP A 117 3.07 0.87 -14.63
C ASP A 117 3.62 0.68 -13.22
N LEU A 118 3.19 1.53 -12.29
CA LEU A 118 3.65 1.55 -10.91
C LEU A 118 2.47 1.75 -9.95
N ILE A 119 2.37 0.90 -8.93
CA ILE A 119 1.48 1.10 -7.79
C ILE A 119 2.30 1.15 -6.50
N MET A 120 1.94 2.04 -5.59
CA MET A 120 2.63 2.22 -4.32
C MET A 120 1.62 2.33 -3.18
N SER A 121 1.99 1.84 -1.99
CA SER A 121 1.23 2.08 -0.76
C SER A 121 2.19 2.18 0.42
N GLN A 122 2.21 3.33 1.08
CA GLN A 122 3.09 3.56 2.22
C GLN A 122 2.52 3.07 3.55
N VAL A 123 1.24 3.29 3.84
CA VAL A 123 0.60 2.90 5.13
C VAL A 123 -0.88 2.53 4.96
N ALA A 124 -1.49 2.83 3.81
CA ALA A 124 -2.93 2.68 3.57
C ALA A 124 -3.40 1.22 3.61
N PHE A 125 -2.56 0.30 3.13
CA PHE A 125 -2.90 -1.11 2.99
C PHE A 125 -3.39 -1.77 4.29
N HIS A 126 -2.90 -1.32 5.45
CA HIS A 126 -3.34 -1.82 6.76
C HIS A 126 -4.85 -1.66 6.99
N TYR A 127 -5.47 -0.64 6.40
CA TYR A 127 -6.87 -0.28 6.60
C TYR A 127 -7.81 -1.00 5.63
N ILE A 128 -7.30 -1.59 4.55
CA ILE A 128 -8.11 -2.30 3.57
C ILE A 128 -8.61 -3.61 4.20
N SER A 129 -9.92 -3.86 4.15
CA SER A 129 -10.53 -5.07 4.72
C SER A 129 -10.17 -6.32 3.93
N GLU A 130 -10.45 -6.34 2.62
CA GLU A 130 -10.18 -7.47 1.72
C GLU A 130 -8.82 -7.34 1.03
N LYS A 131 -7.74 -7.39 1.85
CA LYS A 131 -6.34 -7.35 1.41
C LYS A 131 -5.99 -8.35 0.28
N ALA A 132 -6.57 -9.54 0.29
CA ALA A 132 -6.34 -10.53 -0.77
C ALA A 132 -6.86 -10.04 -2.13
N LYS A 133 -8.12 -9.58 -2.17
CA LYS A 133 -8.73 -9.05 -3.40
C LYS A 133 -7.99 -7.84 -3.96
N ILE A 134 -7.55 -6.91 -3.11
CA ILE A 134 -6.79 -5.75 -3.60
C ILE A 134 -5.41 -6.15 -4.16
N ILE A 135 -4.77 -7.22 -3.67
CA ILE A 135 -3.52 -7.72 -4.28
C ILE A 135 -3.79 -8.28 -5.68
N GLU A 136 -4.88 -9.03 -5.85
CA GLU A 136 -5.32 -9.55 -7.15
C GLU A 136 -5.69 -8.40 -8.11
N GLU A 137 -6.36 -7.37 -7.60
CA GLU A 137 -6.76 -6.19 -8.36
C GLU A 137 -5.54 -5.36 -8.79
N VAL A 138 -4.57 -5.15 -7.89
CA VAL A 138 -3.27 -4.53 -8.20
C VAL A 138 -2.58 -5.32 -9.32
N TRP A 139 -2.54 -6.64 -9.24
CA TRP A 139 -2.00 -7.48 -10.30
C TRP A 139 -2.74 -7.28 -11.64
N ARG A 140 -4.08 -7.25 -11.61
CA ARG A 140 -4.91 -7.07 -12.80
C ARG A 140 -4.61 -5.76 -13.52
N VAL A 141 -4.58 -4.64 -12.80
CA VAL A 141 -4.40 -3.31 -13.40
C VAL A 141 -2.96 -3.00 -13.80
N LEU A 142 -1.96 -3.67 -13.23
CA LEU A 142 -0.58 -3.52 -13.66
C LEU A 142 -0.41 -3.98 -15.12
N LYS A 143 0.34 -3.24 -15.93
CA LYS A 143 0.84 -3.67 -17.23
C LYS A 143 1.84 -4.82 -17.08
N PRO A 144 2.06 -5.67 -18.11
CA PRO A 144 3.21 -6.57 -18.14
C PRO A 144 4.52 -5.81 -17.88
N GLY A 145 5.34 -6.32 -16.97
CA GLY A 145 6.57 -5.66 -16.49
C GLY A 145 6.34 -4.54 -15.46
N GLY A 146 5.09 -4.14 -15.22
CA GLY A 146 4.70 -3.20 -14.17
C GLY A 146 4.96 -3.74 -12.77
N LYS A 147 5.07 -2.84 -11.79
CA LYS A 147 5.45 -3.19 -10.41
C LYS A 147 4.54 -2.56 -9.37
N ALA A 148 4.37 -3.26 -8.26
CA ALA A 148 3.77 -2.68 -7.06
C ALA A 148 4.71 -2.77 -5.86
N PHE A 149 4.81 -1.68 -5.11
CA PHE A 149 5.60 -1.56 -3.89
C PHE A 149 4.65 -1.27 -2.72
N LEU A 150 4.31 -2.30 -1.95
CA LEU A 150 3.28 -2.21 -0.93
C LEU A 150 3.86 -2.45 0.47
N HIS A 151 3.70 -1.50 1.39
CA HIS A 151 3.84 -1.76 2.82
C HIS A 151 2.52 -2.34 3.33
N ILE A 152 2.52 -3.64 3.65
CA ILE A 152 1.30 -4.42 3.84
C ILE A 152 0.99 -4.74 5.30
N ASP A 153 2.00 -4.78 6.17
CA ASP A 153 1.83 -5.02 7.61
C ASP A 153 3.04 -4.55 8.43
N ALA A 154 2.93 -4.63 9.75
CA ALA A 154 4.05 -4.53 10.67
C ALA A 154 3.88 -5.52 11.83
N VAL A 155 4.97 -6.08 12.34
CA VAL A 155 4.97 -7.02 13.48
C VAL A 155 4.26 -6.41 14.69
N PRO A 156 3.63 -7.24 15.53
CA PRO A 156 3.04 -6.77 16.76
C PRO A 156 4.12 -6.24 17.72
N LYS A 157 3.78 -5.19 18.46
CA LYS A 157 4.63 -4.68 19.56
C LYS A 157 4.30 -5.40 20.87
N GLU A 158 5.17 -5.31 21.86
CA GLU A 158 4.98 -5.96 23.17
C GLU A 158 3.64 -5.60 23.82
N ASN A 159 3.22 -4.34 23.69
CA ASN A 159 1.97 -3.83 24.23
C ASN A 159 0.74 -4.10 23.35
N TYR A 160 0.84 -4.93 22.30
CA TYR A 160 -0.34 -5.30 21.51
C TYR A 160 -1.14 -6.39 22.22
N PRO A 161 -2.48 -6.43 22.03
CA PRO A 161 -3.32 -7.53 22.49
C PRO A 161 -2.87 -8.89 21.97
N ASP A 162 -3.17 -9.97 22.71
CA ASP A 162 -2.70 -11.33 22.39
C ASP A 162 -3.17 -11.83 21.01
N PHE A 163 -4.38 -11.48 20.59
CA PHE A 163 -4.90 -11.87 19.27
C PHE A 163 -4.16 -11.19 18.09
N MET A 164 -3.46 -10.08 18.34
CA MET A 164 -2.55 -9.47 17.36
C MET A 164 -1.19 -10.17 17.39
N LYS A 165 -0.75 -10.65 18.55
CA LYS A 165 0.51 -11.40 18.70
C LYS A 165 0.42 -12.84 18.17
N SER A 166 -0.79 -13.37 17.97
CA SER A 166 -1.01 -14.73 17.47
C SER A 166 -0.48 -14.98 16.05
N ASN A 167 -0.38 -13.94 15.22
CA ASN A 167 0.26 -13.99 13.90
C ASN A 167 1.44 -13.01 13.84
N PRO A 168 2.62 -13.35 14.37
CA PRO A 168 3.73 -12.40 14.52
C PRO A 168 4.33 -11.95 13.18
N GLU A 169 4.11 -12.69 12.09
CA GLU A 169 4.61 -12.29 10.77
C GLU A 169 3.77 -11.18 10.15
N THR A 170 2.43 -11.33 10.20
CA THR A 170 1.46 -10.42 9.58
C THR A 170 0.18 -10.33 10.44
N PRO A 171 0.20 -9.58 11.54
CA PRO A 171 -0.91 -9.57 12.51
C PRO A 171 -2.24 -9.09 11.93
N ARG A 172 -2.25 -8.49 10.73
CA ARG A 172 -3.44 -7.99 10.02
C ARG A 172 -3.82 -8.77 8.76
N PHE A 173 -3.02 -9.75 8.35
CA PHE A 173 -3.28 -10.62 7.21
C PHE A 173 -3.19 -12.08 7.68
N VAL A 174 -4.30 -12.62 8.17
CA VAL A 174 -4.33 -13.93 8.83
C VAL A 174 -4.95 -14.97 7.92
N ILE A 175 -4.21 -16.06 7.67
CA ILE A 175 -4.63 -17.16 6.82
C ILE A 175 -4.74 -18.43 7.66
N TYR A 176 -5.84 -19.15 7.52
CA TYR A 176 -6.07 -20.46 8.12
C TYR A 176 -6.17 -21.56 7.06
N ASP A 177 -5.58 -22.72 7.36
CA ASP A 177 -5.74 -23.99 6.67
C ASP A 177 -6.35 -24.99 7.68
N GLY A 178 -7.66 -25.21 7.58
CA GLY A 178 -8.45 -25.75 8.69
C GLY A 178 -8.30 -24.88 9.94
N ASP A 179 -7.87 -25.49 11.05
CA ASP A 179 -7.62 -24.80 12.32
C ASP A 179 -6.18 -24.26 12.46
N LYS A 180 -5.32 -24.49 11.47
CA LYS A 180 -3.91 -24.12 11.53
C LYS A 180 -3.67 -22.77 10.85
N MET A 181 -3.00 -21.87 11.56
CA MET A 181 -2.58 -20.61 10.97
C MET A 181 -1.37 -20.81 10.05
N VAL A 182 -1.44 -20.24 8.85
CA VAL A 182 -0.40 -20.33 7.82
C VAL A 182 0.34 -19.00 7.71
N LYS A 183 1.68 -19.04 7.73
CA LYS A 183 2.51 -17.86 7.48
C LYS A 183 2.32 -17.36 6.04
N LEU A 184 2.13 -16.05 5.88
CA LEU A 184 2.00 -15.41 4.58
C LEU A 184 3.23 -15.68 3.70
N SER A 185 4.45 -15.67 4.27
CA SER A 185 5.67 -16.00 3.52
C SER A 185 5.64 -17.40 2.91
N THR A 186 5.19 -18.39 3.69
CA THR A 186 5.07 -19.78 3.24
C THR A 186 4.00 -19.91 2.15
N TYR A 187 2.88 -19.23 2.34
CA TYR A 187 1.78 -19.24 1.39
C TYR A 187 2.15 -18.59 0.05
N LEU A 188 2.70 -17.38 0.07
CA LEU A 188 3.16 -16.68 -1.13
C LEU A 188 4.31 -17.42 -1.83
N GLY A 189 5.10 -18.21 -1.10
CA GLY A 189 6.06 -19.13 -1.70
C GLY A 189 5.43 -20.17 -2.63
N LYS A 190 4.20 -20.61 -2.37
CA LYS A 190 3.44 -21.51 -3.26
C LYS A 190 2.94 -20.77 -4.50
N ILE A 191 2.42 -19.55 -4.33
CA ILE A 191 1.97 -18.68 -5.43
C ILE A 191 3.14 -18.34 -6.37
N LYS A 192 4.34 -18.11 -5.83
CA LYS A 192 5.53 -17.90 -6.66
C LYS A 192 5.87 -19.10 -7.54
N LYS A 193 5.68 -20.33 -7.03
CA LYS A 193 5.90 -21.56 -7.80
C LYS A 193 4.88 -21.74 -8.93
N SER A 194 3.70 -21.11 -8.84
CA SER A 194 2.73 -21.10 -9.95
C SER A 194 3.06 -20.05 -11.02
N GLY A 195 4.17 -19.31 -10.88
CA GLY A 195 4.68 -18.39 -11.91
C GLY A 195 4.41 -16.91 -11.64
N HIS A 196 3.76 -16.55 -10.54
CA HIS A 196 3.49 -15.14 -10.19
C HIS A 196 4.60 -14.54 -9.32
N ASP A 197 5.26 -13.46 -9.74
CA ASP A 197 6.37 -12.86 -8.98
C ASP A 197 5.88 -11.94 -7.84
N LEU A 198 5.61 -12.56 -6.69
CA LEU A 198 5.29 -11.89 -5.43
C LEU A 198 6.43 -12.11 -4.43
N LYS A 199 7.08 -11.01 -4.01
CA LYS A 199 8.21 -11.03 -3.06
C LYS A 199 7.81 -10.38 -1.75
N PHE A 200 7.55 -11.21 -0.75
CA PHE A 200 7.33 -10.80 0.63
C PHE A 200 8.63 -10.79 1.42
N ARG A 201 8.88 -9.69 2.15
CA ARG A 201 10.07 -9.55 3.01
C ARG A 201 9.88 -8.44 4.05
N ASN A 202 10.85 -8.31 4.93
CA ASN A 202 10.95 -7.15 5.81
C ASN A 202 11.35 -5.90 5.03
N ALA A 203 10.90 -4.73 5.46
CA ALA A 203 11.35 -3.47 4.89
C ALA A 203 12.85 -3.27 5.12
N SER A 204 13.53 -2.63 4.15
CA SER A 204 14.98 -2.43 4.20
C SER A 204 15.40 -1.48 5.35
N ASN A 205 14.61 -0.44 5.64
CA ASN A 205 14.88 0.52 6.72
C ASN A 205 14.30 0.13 8.08
N ASN A 206 13.40 -0.85 8.14
CA ASN A 206 12.78 -1.27 9.40
C ASN A 206 12.36 -2.75 9.33
N LYS A 207 13.05 -3.60 10.12
CA LYS A 207 12.80 -5.05 10.18
C LYS A 207 11.41 -5.42 10.72
N ASP A 208 10.74 -4.49 11.40
CA ASP A 208 9.41 -4.68 11.94
C ASP A 208 8.32 -4.53 10.87
N GLN A 209 8.63 -3.86 9.76
CA GLN A 209 7.66 -3.63 8.69
C GLN A 209 7.71 -4.75 7.66
N ARG A 210 6.56 -5.05 7.06
CA ARG A 210 6.37 -6.07 6.04
C ARG A 210 6.00 -5.44 4.72
N VAL A 211 6.81 -5.72 3.71
CA VAL A 211 6.60 -5.21 2.37
C VAL A 211 6.35 -6.36 1.39
N LEU A 212 5.53 -6.06 0.40
CA LEU A 212 5.22 -6.94 -0.70
C LEU A 212 5.56 -6.22 -2.01
N LEU A 213 6.48 -6.81 -2.78
CA LEU A 213 6.84 -6.35 -4.12
C LEU A 213 6.22 -7.29 -5.14
N LEU A 214 5.41 -6.74 -6.05
CA LEU A 214 4.86 -7.45 -7.20
C LEU A 214 5.65 -7.03 -8.44
N THR A 215 5.96 -7.98 -9.31
CA THR A 215 6.31 -7.72 -10.71
C THR A 215 5.34 -8.51 -11.57
N LYS A 216 4.59 -7.85 -12.46
CA LYS A 216 3.68 -8.56 -13.36
C LYS A 216 4.47 -9.23 -14.49
N ASN A 217 4.97 -10.42 -14.21
CA ASN A 217 5.84 -11.18 -15.10
C ASN A 217 5.09 -12.15 -16.04
N THR A 218 3.77 -12.26 -15.88
CA THR A 218 2.90 -13.08 -16.73
C THR A 218 1.55 -12.39 -16.94
N GLY A 219 0.85 -12.76 -18.02
CA GLY A 219 -0.52 -12.32 -18.32
C GLY A 219 -1.59 -13.12 -17.57
N GLU A 220 -1.20 -14.23 -16.92
CA GLU A 220 -2.12 -15.06 -16.14
C GLU A 220 -2.78 -14.26 -15.01
N LYS A 221 -4.04 -14.61 -14.73
CA LYS A 221 -4.79 -14.02 -13.62
C LYS A 221 -4.20 -14.52 -12.30
N LEU A 222 -3.87 -13.58 -11.41
CA LEU A 222 -3.58 -13.90 -10.02
C LEU A 222 -4.92 -14.18 -9.30
N ASP A 223 -5.07 -15.41 -8.81
CA ASP A 223 -6.05 -15.79 -7.80
C ASP A 223 -5.26 -16.32 -6.61
N LEU A 224 -5.39 -15.68 -5.46
CA LEU A 224 -4.72 -16.16 -4.26
C LEU A 224 -5.37 -17.47 -3.81
N GLY A 225 -6.67 -17.66 -3.99
CA GLY A 225 -7.38 -18.83 -3.47
C GLY A 225 -7.72 -18.69 -1.99
N LEU A 226 -7.89 -17.45 -1.52
CA LEU A 226 -8.28 -17.13 -0.15
C LEU A 226 -9.77 -16.81 -0.08
N ARG A 227 -10.50 -17.51 0.81
CA ARG A 227 -11.88 -17.17 1.16
C ARG A 227 -11.87 -16.20 2.33
N PHE A 228 -12.36 -14.98 2.11
CA PHE A 228 -12.50 -13.96 3.16
C PHE A 228 -13.56 -14.36 4.19
N ASP A 229 -13.24 -14.19 5.47
CA ASP A 229 -14.18 -14.31 6.57
C ASP A 229 -14.45 -12.94 7.18
N GLY A 230 -15.58 -12.35 6.80
CA GLY A 230 -16.02 -11.06 7.30
C GLY A 230 -16.45 -11.08 8.77
N ILE A 231 -16.84 -12.24 9.31
CA ILE A 231 -17.30 -12.37 10.70
C ILE A 231 -16.11 -12.33 11.65
N SER A 232 -15.03 -13.04 11.32
CA SER A 232 -13.80 -13.06 12.13
C SER A 232 -12.86 -11.88 11.83
N THR A 233 -13.14 -11.09 10.80
CA THR A 233 -12.35 -9.89 10.45
C THR A 233 -12.69 -8.73 11.37
N LEU A 234 -11.66 -8.07 11.90
CA LEU A 234 -11.82 -7.02 12.91
C LEU A 234 -11.32 -5.66 12.41
N ASN A 235 -12.19 -4.65 12.44
CA ASN A 235 -11.77 -3.25 12.32
C ASN A 235 -11.21 -2.79 13.67
N LEU A 236 -9.89 -2.66 13.74
CA LEU A 236 -9.15 -2.44 14.98
C LEU A 236 -9.42 -1.06 15.58
N ALA A 237 -9.81 -0.09 14.76
CA ALA A 237 -10.21 1.24 15.22
C ALA A 237 -11.58 1.26 15.91
N GLN A 238 -12.44 0.27 15.64
CA GLN A 238 -13.82 0.22 16.11
C GLN A 238 -14.02 -0.67 17.35
N ILE A 239 -12.99 -1.39 17.80
CA ILE A 239 -13.11 -2.24 18.99
C ILE A 239 -13.14 -1.38 20.26
N LYS A 240 -14.23 -1.51 21.02
CA LYS A 240 -14.44 -0.89 22.34
C LYS A 240 -13.74 -1.71 23.44
N GLY A 241 -13.32 -1.05 24.52
CA GLY A 241 -12.74 -1.73 25.70
C GLY A 241 -11.26 -2.13 25.58
N LEU A 242 -10.60 -1.76 24.48
CA LEU A 242 -9.16 -1.95 24.29
C LEU A 242 -8.38 -0.62 24.34
N ASP A 243 -9.00 0.43 24.89
CA ASP A 243 -8.42 1.77 24.93
C ASP A 243 -7.15 1.83 25.78
N SER A 244 -7.00 0.94 26.77
CA SER A 244 -5.75 0.75 27.53
C SER A 244 -4.56 0.34 26.67
N TYR A 245 -4.79 -0.32 25.54
CA TYR A 245 -3.75 -0.69 24.57
C TYR A 245 -3.50 0.41 23.52
N LYS A 246 -4.32 1.47 23.47
CA LYS A 246 -4.21 2.57 22.50
C LYS A 246 -3.34 3.70 23.07
N THR A 247 -2.04 3.45 23.28
CA THR A 247 -1.08 4.47 23.71
C THR A 247 -0.50 5.25 22.54
N GLU A 248 0.06 6.46 22.77
CA GLU A 248 0.70 7.28 21.72
C GLU A 248 1.78 6.54 20.89
N SER A 249 2.42 5.53 21.50
CA SER A 249 3.45 4.67 20.88
C SER A 249 2.92 3.31 20.39
N GLY A 250 1.66 2.97 20.70
CA GLY A 250 1.19 1.59 20.82
C GLY A 250 -0.13 1.25 20.13
N VAL A 251 -0.79 2.18 19.46
CA VAL A 251 -2.05 1.83 18.81
C VAL A 251 -1.80 0.87 17.64
N TRP A 252 -2.63 -0.16 17.59
CA TRP A 252 -2.69 -1.19 16.58
C TRP A 252 -3.87 -0.86 15.65
N TRP A 253 -3.65 0.06 14.72
CA TRP A 253 -4.66 0.52 13.74
C TRP A 253 -4.81 -0.43 12.56
N GLY A 254 -5.86 -0.24 11.77
CA GLY A 254 -6.12 -0.96 10.53
C GLY A 254 -7.22 -2.00 10.69
N THR A 255 -7.19 -3.01 9.83
CA THR A 255 -8.15 -4.11 9.82
C THR A 255 -7.38 -5.42 9.90
N ARG A 256 -7.70 -6.28 10.87
CA ARG A 256 -7.19 -7.65 10.94
C ARG A 256 -8.09 -8.54 10.09
N SER A 257 -7.64 -8.78 8.87
CA SER A 257 -8.35 -9.57 7.86
C SER A 257 -8.11 -11.05 8.08
N VAL A 258 -9.18 -11.84 8.11
CA VAL A 258 -9.14 -13.30 8.29
C VAL A 258 -9.55 -14.00 7.00
N TYR A 259 -8.76 -15.02 6.63
CA TYR A 259 -8.96 -15.82 5.44
C TYR A 259 -8.84 -17.31 5.75
N TYR A 260 -9.52 -18.12 4.95
CA TYR A 260 -9.35 -19.57 4.89
C TYR A 260 -8.85 -19.97 3.50
N LEU A 261 -7.99 -20.99 3.43
CA LEU A 261 -7.67 -21.61 2.14
C LEU A 261 -8.95 -22.21 1.54
N LYS A 262 -9.14 -22.00 0.23
CA LYS A 262 -10.17 -22.67 -0.56
C LYS A 262 -9.78 -24.11 -0.89
#